data_AF-A0ABC9IR47-F1
#
_entry.id   AF-A0ABC9IR47-F1
#
_cell.length_a   1.000
_cell.length_b   1.000
_cell.length_c   1.000
_cell.angle_alpha   90.00
_cell.angle_beta   90.00
_cell.angle_gamma   90.00
#
_symmetry.space_group_name_H-M   'P 1'
#
loop_
_entity.id
_entity.type
_entity.pdbx_description
1 polymer ?
#
loop_
_entity_poly.entity_id
_entity_poly.type
_entity_poly.pdbx_seq_one_letter_code
_entity_poly.pdbx_strand_id
1 'polypeptide(L)'
;MRDDTRTQAKAFRRALELAAGEPVLSAWHGHIGAFPAGCCELASQTLVKYLRDHDPNLFPYVIALQWIENGDIHGHVFVALDGDYIDLTLDQFDGYDDWIVAEPIESGGTLGAFLQKVRRLEGTITTREVTLDVIQGDGHQLYGWLKKTADDLLAAAGQNVKPEPLPVLVSREIHPDYRDWSPAGPSAKAAHVPEMKKRPKMTHEGTITECYKPRHVRLRETSTQWVSECGLRFRKSTGAEVGSGVWSANRLDLKSIRELQPGE
;
A
#
# COMPACT_ATOMS: atom_id res chain seq x y z
N MET A 1 5.05 1.96 1.37
CA MET A 1 4.51 1.05 2.41
C MET A 1 5.37 0.99 3.68
N ARG A 2 4.73 0.94 4.87
CA ARG A 2 5.35 0.83 6.20
C ARG A 2 6.03 -0.52 6.48
N ASP A 3 7.02 -0.55 7.37
CA ASP A 3 7.76 -1.77 7.74
C ASP A 3 6.90 -2.82 8.44
N ASP A 4 5.95 -2.40 9.29
CA ASP A 4 5.00 -3.32 9.93
C ASP A 4 4.14 -4.05 8.88
N THR A 5 3.69 -3.33 7.86
CA THR A 5 2.90 -3.89 6.75
C THR A 5 3.73 -4.85 5.90
N ARG A 6 5.00 -4.55 5.65
CA ARG A 6 5.95 -5.49 5.00
C ARG A 6 6.10 -6.78 5.81
N THR A 7 6.22 -6.65 7.13
CA THR A 7 6.37 -7.79 8.04
C THR A 7 5.09 -8.63 8.09
N GLN A 8 3.92 -7.99 8.15
CA GLN A 8 2.62 -8.63 8.04
C GLN A 8 2.47 -9.43 6.74
N ALA A 9 2.82 -8.84 5.59
CA ALA A 9 2.76 -9.53 4.30
C ALA A 9 3.71 -10.74 4.22
N LYS A 10 4.91 -10.65 4.81
CA LYS A 10 5.85 -11.79 4.92
C LYS A 10 5.31 -12.92 5.78
N ALA A 11 4.76 -12.59 6.96
CA ALA A 11 4.15 -13.59 7.83
C ALA A 11 2.95 -14.25 7.15
N PHE A 12 2.17 -13.46 6.40
CA PHE A 12 1.03 -13.97 5.63
C PHE A 12 1.46 -14.91 4.50
N ARG A 13 2.52 -14.56 3.74
CA ARG A 13 3.13 -15.48 2.76
C ARG A 13 3.53 -16.80 3.43
N ARG A 14 4.17 -16.74 4.59
CA ARG A 14 4.56 -17.95 5.32
C ARG A 14 3.37 -18.78 5.78
N ALA A 15 2.26 -18.15 6.16
CA ALA A 15 1.01 -18.85 6.47
C ALA A 15 0.45 -19.59 5.25
N LEU A 16 0.51 -18.99 4.05
CA LEU A 16 0.11 -19.65 2.80
C LEU A 16 0.98 -20.89 2.49
N GLU A 17 2.30 -20.80 2.71
CA GLU A 17 3.22 -21.95 2.53
C GLU A 17 2.90 -23.10 3.50
N LEU A 18 2.59 -22.79 4.76
CA LEU A 18 2.21 -23.80 5.75
C LEU A 18 0.86 -24.43 5.41
N ALA A 19 -0.10 -23.63 4.92
CA ALA A 19 -1.42 -24.12 4.54
C ALA A 19 -1.38 -25.18 3.44
N ALA A 20 -0.39 -25.14 2.55
CA ALA A 20 -0.24 -26.11 1.47
C ALA A 20 -0.06 -27.56 1.95
N GLY A 21 0.48 -27.76 3.15
CA GLY A 21 0.70 -29.07 3.75
C GLY A 21 -0.21 -29.40 4.94
N GLU A 22 -1.19 -28.55 5.26
CA GLU A 22 -1.98 -28.66 6.48
C GLU A 22 -3.17 -29.63 6.32
N PRO A 23 -3.21 -30.77 7.05
CA PRO A 23 -4.28 -31.76 6.90
C PRO A 23 -5.68 -31.23 7.22
N VAL A 24 -5.80 -30.29 8.17
CA VAL A 24 -7.07 -29.63 8.51
C VAL A 24 -7.64 -28.83 7.33
N LEU A 25 -6.79 -28.41 6.40
CA LEU A 25 -7.20 -27.67 5.20
C LEU A 25 -7.41 -28.58 3.98
N SER A 26 -7.61 -29.88 4.21
CA SER A 26 -7.77 -30.86 3.11
C SER A 26 -8.91 -30.55 2.13
N ALA A 27 -9.96 -29.85 2.58
CA ALA A 27 -11.03 -29.35 1.73
C ALA A 27 -10.56 -28.33 0.67
N TRP A 28 -9.42 -27.68 0.88
CA TRP A 28 -8.81 -26.70 -0.02
C TRP A 28 -7.52 -27.19 -0.68
N HIS A 29 -7.15 -28.48 -0.54
CA HIS A 29 -5.92 -29.01 -1.15
C HIS A 29 -5.82 -28.73 -2.66
N GLY A 30 -6.94 -28.78 -3.39
CA GLY A 30 -6.99 -28.46 -4.82
C GLY A 30 -6.71 -26.98 -5.16
N HIS A 31 -6.66 -26.09 -4.16
CA HIS A 31 -6.50 -24.65 -4.33
C HIS A 31 -5.27 -24.07 -3.64
N ILE A 32 -4.82 -24.67 -2.52
CA ILE A 32 -3.65 -24.20 -1.77
C ILE A 32 -2.52 -25.23 -1.68
N GLY A 33 -2.80 -26.51 -1.99
CA GLY A 33 -1.79 -27.58 -1.90
C GLY A 33 -0.64 -27.46 -2.91
N ALA A 34 -0.85 -26.70 -4.00
CA ALA A 34 0.18 -26.43 -5.02
C ALA A 34 0.85 -25.06 -4.86
N PHE A 35 0.64 -24.38 -3.73
CA PHE A 35 1.15 -23.02 -3.51
C PHE A 35 2.67 -22.93 -3.79
N PRO A 36 3.12 -21.93 -4.58
CA PRO A 36 2.37 -20.76 -5.07
C PRO A 36 1.54 -20.96 -6.36
N ALA A 37 1.69 -22.09 -7.07
CA ALA A 37 1.10 -22.31 -8.38
C ALA A 37 -0.43 -22.28 -8.34
N GLY A 38 -1.03 -21.42 -9.18
CA GLY A 38 -2.49 -21.29 -9.29
C GLY A 38 -3.17 -20.61 -8.10
N CYS A 39 -2.39 -20.09 -7.15
CA CYS A 39 -2.90 -19.55 -5.89
C CYS A 39 -3.03 -18.02 -5.87
N CYS A 40 -2.68 -17.32 -6.96
CA CYS A 40 -2.56 -15.85 -7.00
C CYS A 40 -3.83 -15.10 -6.58
N GLU A 41 -5.01 -15.52 -7.05
CA GLU A 41 -6.28 -14.90 -6.66
C GLU A 41 -6.56 -15.10 -5.17
N LEU A 42 -6.46 -16.33 -4.68
CA LEU A 42 -6.69 -16.68 -3.28
C LEU A 42 -5.72 -15.92 -2.36
N ALA A 43 -4.43 -15.95 -2.68
CA ALA A 43 -3.39 -15.27 -1.92
C ALA A 43 -3.62 -13.77 -1.86
N SER A 44 -3.96 -13.14 -3.00
CA SER A 44 -4.19 -11.69 -3.07
C SER A 44 -5.45 -11.26 -2.33
N GLN A 45 -6.57 -11.96 -2.51
CA GLN A 45 -7.83 -11.64 -1.85
C GLN A 45 -7.73 -11.77 -0.33
N THR A 46 -7.13 -12.88 0.13
CA THR A 46 -6.96 -13.13 1.57
C THR A 46 -5.93 -12.17 2.19
N LEU A 47 -4.86 -11.81 1.48
CA LEU A 47 -3.90 -10.80 1.93
C LEU A 47 -4.57 -9.43 2.09
N VAL A 48 -5.33 -8.98 1.09
CA VAL A 48 -6.01 -7.68 1.14
C VAL A 48 -6.96 -7.62 2.33
N LYS A 49 -7.71 -8.69 2.58
CA LYS A 49 -8.55 -8.79 3.78
C LYS A 49 -7.71 -8.77 5.07
N TYR A 50 -6.63 -9.53 5.13
CA TYR A 50 -5.73 -9.57 6.29
C TYR A 50 -5.17 -8.20 6.66
N LEU A 51 -4.70 -7.43 5.67
CA LEU A 51 -4.16 -6.10 5.90
C LEU A 51 -5.24 -5.12 6.39
N ARG A 52 -6.47 -5.19 5.85
CA ARG A 52 -7.61 -4.37 6.30
C ARG A 52 -8.08 -4.71 7.71
N ASP A 53 -8.08 -6.01 8.06
CA ASP A 53 -8.46 -6.46 9.41
C ASP A 53 -7.42 -6.02 10.47
N HIS A 54 -6.16 -5.80 10.08
CA HIS A 54 -5.11 -5.27 10.95
C HIS A 54 -5.14 -3.74 11.08
N ASP A 55 -5.37 -3.01 9.99
CA ASP A 55 -5.50 -1.56 10.00
C ASP A 55 -6.60 -1.12 9.03
N PRO A 56 -7.78 -0.68 9.53
CA PRO A 56 -8.90 -0.29 8.69
C PRO A 56 -8.64 0.98 7.87
N ASN A 57 -7.54 1.70 8.12
CA ASN A 57 -7.12 2.84 7.32
C ASN A 57 -6.22 2.45 6.14
N LEU A 58 -5.86 1.16 6.00
CA LEU A 58 -5.20 0.66 4.81
C LEU A 58 -6.21 0.44 3.70
N PHE A 59 -5.84 0.84 2.49
CA PHE A 59 -6.65 0.65 1.29
C PHE A 59 -5.93 -0.22 0.26
N PRO A 60 -5.66 -1.51 0.55
CA PRO A 60 -5.06 -2.39 -0.43
C PRO A 60 -6.09 -2.82 -1.48
N TYR A 61 -5.61 -3.04 -2.71
CA TYR A 61 -6.42 -3.45 -3.86
C TYR A 61 -5.82 -4.66 -4.57
N VAL A 62 -6.69 -5.52 -5.08
CA VAL A 62 -6.32 -6.64 -5.95
C VAL A 62 -6.24 -6.14 -7.39
N ILE A 63 -5.09 -6.31 -8.04
CA ILE A 63 -4.86 -6.08 -9.46
C ILE A 63 -4.91 -7.43 -10.17
N ALA A 64 -5.80 -7.56 -11.14
CA ALA A 64 -5.92 -8.75 -11.98
C ALA A 64 -5.50 -8.43 -13.42
N LEU A 65 -4.65 -9.29 -13.94
CA LEU A 65 -4.09 -9.27 -15.29
C LEU A 65 -4.68 -10.42 -16.08
N GLN A 66 -4.93 -10.17 -17.37
CA GLN A 66 -5.22 -11.22 -18.34
C GLN A 66 -4.58 -10.85 -19.67
N TRP A 67 -3.86 -11.78 -20.30
CA TRP A 67 -3.26 -11.56 -21.61
C TRP A 67 -3.25 -12.83 -22.43
N ILE A 68 -2.99 -12.68 -23.74
CA ILE A 68 -2.79 -13.79 -24.66
C ILE A 68 -1.33 -13.80 -25.07
N GLU A 69 -0.67 -14.94 -24.95
CA GLU A 69 0.70 -15.13 -25.40
C GLU A 69 0.78 -16.49 -26.12
N ASN A 70 1.28 -16.49 -27.36
CA ASN A 70 1.39 -17.70 -28.19
C ASN A 70 0.07 -18.49 -28.40
N GLY A 71 -1.08 -17.83 -28.26
CA GLY A 71 -2.41 -18.45 -28.40
C GLY A 71 -3.02 -18.92 -27.08
N ASP A 72 -2.28 -18.91 -25.98
CA ASP A 72 -2.75 -19.29 -24.65
C ASP A 72 -3.23 -18.08 -23.86
N ILE A 73 -4.31 -18.26 -23.08
CA ILE A 73 -4.82 -17.24 -22.16
C ILE A 73 -4.12 -17.41 -20.82
N HIS A 74 -3.47 -16.35 -20.39
CA HIS A 74 -2.81 -16.28 -19.10
C HIS A 74 -3.54 -15.27 -18.20
N GLY A 75 -3.44 -15.50 -16.89
CA GLY A 75 -3.93 -14.58 -15.88
C GLY A 75 -2.99 -14.54 -14.69
N HIS A 76 -2.95 -13.38 -14.03
CA HIS A 76 -2.19 -13.23 -12.79
C HIS A 76 -2.80 -12.17 -11.90
N VAL A 77 -2.60 -12.30 -10.59
CA VAL A 77 -3.25 -11.47 -9.59
C VAL A 77 -2.26 -11.13 -8.49
N PHE A 78 -2.18 -9.85 -8.14
CA PHE A 78 -1.30 -9.34 -7.08
C PHE A 78 -1.94 -8.12 -6.43
N VAL A 79 -1.27 -7.53 -5.44
CA VAL A 79 -1.81 -6.44 -4.60
C VAL A 79 -1.05 -5.14 -4.81
N ALA A 80 -1.75 -4.02 -4.73
CA ALA A 80 -1.14 -2.70 -4.61
C ALA A 80 -1.54 -2.05 -3.27
N LEU A 81 -0.57 -1.43 -2.60
CA LEU A 81 -0.76 -0.71 -1.33
C LEU A 81 0.34 0.35 -1.14
N ASP A 82 -0.04 1.56 -0.72
CA ASP A 82 0.88 2.64 -0.33
C ASP A 82 2.01 2.93 -1.34
N GLY A 83 1.67 2.92 -2.64
CA GLY A 83 2.61 3.18 -3.72
C GLY A 83 3.58 2.03 -4.03
N ASP A 84 3.38 0.85 -3.42
CA ASP A 84 4.13 -0.37 -3.66
C ASP A 84 3.22 -1.46 -4.25
N TYR A 85 3.79 -2.33 -5.07
CA TYR A 85 3.22 -3.62 -5.45
C TYR A 85 3.67 -4.71 -4.47
N ILE A 86 2.76 -5.66 -4.20
CA ILE A 86 2.97 -6.85 -3.38
C ILE A 86 2.46 -8.04 -4.20
N ASP A 87 3.32 -9.00 -4.49
CA ASP A 87 2.97 -10.24 -5.16
C ASP A 87 3.56 -11.42 -4.40
N LEU A 88 2.71 -12.11 -3.65
CA LEU A 88 3.12 -13.27 -2.86
C LEU A 88 3.19 -14.56 -3.67
N THR A 89 3.02 -14.50 -5.00
CA THR A 89 2.93 -15.67 -5.88
C THR A 89 3.68 -15.49 -7.20
N LEU A 90 4.55 -14.48 -7.30
CA LEU A 90 5.31 -14.22 -8.52
C LEU A 90 6.24 -15.41 -8.86
N ASP A 91 6.76 -16.05 -7.81
CA ASP A 91 7.58 -17.26 -7.82
C ASP A 91 6.85 -18.51 -8.36
N GLN A 92 5.60 -18.38 -8.81
CA GLN A 92 4.91 -19.44 -9.54
C GLN A 92 5.28 -19.52 -11.03
N PHE A 93 5.87 -18.46 -11.59
CA PHE A 93 6.21 -18.39 -13.02
C PHE A 93 7.69 -18.70 -13.25
N ASP A 94 7.98 -19.42 -14.33
CA ASP A 94 9.35 -19.67 -14.77
C ASP A 94 10.11 -18.34 -14.98
N GLY A 95 11.31 -18.24 -14.41
CA GLY A 95 12.16 -17.06 -14.51
C GLY A 95 11.98 -16.05 -13.37
N TYR A 96 11.14 -16.33 -12.38
CA TYR A 96 11.05 -15.56 -11.14
C TYR A 96 11.40 -16.45 -9.95
N ASP A 97 12.52 -16.15 -9.29
CA ASP A 97 13.03 -16.96 -8.17
C ASP A 97 12.43 -16.55 -6.81
N ASP A 98 11.70 -15.43 -6.74
CA ASP A 98 11.25 -14.84 -5.48
C ASP A 98 9.89 -14.13 -5.63
N TRP A 99 9.21 -13.95 -4.50
CA TRP A 99 8.00 -13.15 -4.37
C TRP A 99 8.34 -11.71 -3.99
N ILE A 100 7.38 -10.80 -4.17
CA ILE A 100 7.59 -9.37 -3.93
C ILE A 100 6.72 -8.93 -2.77
N VAL A 101 7.35 -8.44 -1.71
CA VAL A 101 6.64 -7.87 -0.57
C VAL A 101 6.43 -6.37 -0.75
N ALA A 102 7.33 -5.69 -1.47
CA ALA A 102 7.23 -4.26 -1.72
C ALA A 102 8.12 -3.85 -2.91
N GLU A 103 7.51 -3.66 -4.08
CA GLU A 103 8.16 -3.00 -5.21
C GLU A 103 7.54 -1.62 -5.41
N PRO A 104 8.30 -0.51 -5.30
CA PRO A 104 7.76 0.81 -5.58
C PRO A 104 7.23 0.87 -7.01
N ILE A 105 5.99 1.34 -7.18
CA ILE A 105 5.32 1.42 -8.49
C ILE A 105 6.13 2.25 -9.48
N GLU A 106 6.80 3.30 -8.98
CA GLU A 106 7.62 4.20 -9.79
C GLU A 106 8.98 3.62 -10.19
N SER A 107 9.40 2.52 -9.56
CA SER A 107 10.72 1.93 -9.82
C SER A 107 10.83 1.31 -11.21
N GLY A 108 9.69 0.89 -11.80
CA GLY A 108 9.69 0.12 -13.04
C GLY A 108 10.42 -1.22 -12.88
N GLY A 109 10.45 -1.77 -11.67
CA GLY A 109 11.10 -3.03 -11.32
C GLY A 109 10.46 -4.25 -11.98
N THR A 110 10.60 -5.40 -11.34
CA THR A 110 10.16 -6.69 -11.88
C THR A 110 8.67 -6.69 -12.24
N LEU A 111 7.78 -6.29 -11.32
CA LEU A 111 6.34 -6.20 -11.60
C LEU A 111 6.01 -5.05 -12.55
N GLY A 112 6.71 -3.92 -12.44
CA GLY A 112 6.59 -2.80 -13.37
C GLY A 112 6.87 -3.22 -14.82
N ALA A 113 7.95 -3.97 -15.05
CA ALA A 113 8.32 -4.52 -16.34
C ALA A 113 7.31 -5.59 -16.81
N PHE A 114 6.84 -6.44 -15.91
CA PHE A 114 5.81 -7.44 -16.22
C PHE A 114 4.49 -6.79 -16.68
N LEU A 115 4.03 -5.75 -15.99
CA LEU A 115 2.87 -4.95 -16.40
C LEU A 115 3.07 -4.29 -17.77
N GLN A 116 4.28 -3.79 -18.06
CA GLN A 116 4.59 -3.24 -19.38
C GLN A 116 4.52 -4.33 -20.47
N LYS A 117 5.00 -5.55 -20.20
CA LYS A 117 4.88 -6.69 -21.12
C LYS A 117 3.40 -6.98 -21.40
N VAL A 118 2.58 -7.14 -20.37
CA VAL A 118 1.13 -7.40 -20.50
C VAL A 118 0.46 -6.32 -21.35
N ARG A 119 0.78 -5.03 -21.15
CA ARG A 119 0.25 -3.94 -21.98
C ARG A 119 0.68 -4.00 -23.44
N ARG A 120 1.94 -4.37 -23.72
CA ARG A 120 2.43 -4.53 -25.10
C ARG A 120 1.75 -5.68 -25.82
N LEU A 121 1.29 -6.68 -25.09
CA LEU A 121 0.46 -7.79 -25.58
C LEU A 121 -1.04 -7.44 -25.62
N GLU A 122 -1.40 -6.16 -25.46
CA GLU A 122 -2.80 -5.70 -25.41
C GLU A 122 -3.63 -6.40 -24.32
N GLY A 123 -2.96 -6.90 -23.28
CA GLY A 123 -3.59 -7.54 -22.13
C GLY A 123 -4.40 -6.57 -21.29
N THR A 124 -5.40 -7.11 -20.61
CA THR A 124 -6.30 -6.37 -19.74
C THR A 124 -5.72 -6.27 -18.34
N ILE A 125 -5.85 -5.09 -17.74
CA ILE A 125 -5.48 -4.81 -16.35
C ILE A 125 -6.72 -4.25 -15.67
N THR A 126 -7.18 -4.94 -14.63
CA THR A 126 -8.37 -4.56 -13.87
C THR A 126 -8.09 -4.57 -12.37
N THR A 127 -8.93 -3.87 -11.63
CA THR A 127 -8.99 -3.97 -10.17
C THR A 127 -10.17 -4.84 -9.76
N ARG A 128 -9.99 -5.68 -8.75
CA ARG A 128 -11.07 -6.49 -8.19
C ARG A 128 -11.54 -5.96 -6.84
N GLU A 129 -12.84 -6.09 -6.61
CA GLU A 129 -13.38 -5.93 -5.27
C GLU A 129 -12.92 -7.09 -4.38
N VAL A 130 -12.79 -6.78 -3.10
CA VAL A 130 -12.29 -7.72 -2.10
C VAL A 130 -13.44 -8.59 -1.65
N THR A 131 -13.38 -9.87 -1.97
CA THR A 131 -14.37 -10.85 -1.54
C THR A 131 -13.68 -12.18 -1.30
N LEU A 132 -14.14 -12.90 -0.27
CA LEU A 132 -13.72 -14.28 -0.02
C LEU A 132 -14.61 -15.28 -0.77
N ASP A 133 -15.73 -14.84 -1.35
CA ASP A 133 -16.70 -15.69 -2.06
C ASP A 133 -16.13 -16.25 -3.37
N VAL A 134 -15.04 -15.65 -3.88
CA VAL A 134 -14.32 -16.15 -5.05
C VAL A 134 -13.44 -17.37 -4.73
N ILE A 135 -13.25 -17.69 -3.44
CA ILE A 135 -12.49 -18.86 -2.99
C ILE A 135 -13.48 -20.01 -2.84
N GLN A 136 -13.24 -21.12 -3.54
CA GLN A 136 -14.10 -22.30 -3.44
C GLN A 136 -14.11 -22.89 -2.02
N GLY A 137 -15.27 -23.42 -1.62
CA GLY A 137 -15.52 -23.90 -0.26
C GLY A 137 -15.85 -22.77 0.71
N ASP A 138 -15.61 -22.99 2.01
CA ASP A 138 -15.76 -21.92 3.01
C ASP A 138 -14.48 -21.05 3.03
N GLY A 139 -14.42 -20.07 2.13
CA GLY A 139 -13.31 -19.12 2.05
C GLY A 139 -13.07 -18.36 3.36
N HIS A 140 -14.10 -18.18 4.20
CA HIS A 140 -13.96 -17.56 5.52
C HIS A 140 -13.24 -18.47 6.50
N GLN A 141 -13.51 -19.78 6.47
CA GLN A 141 -12.81 -20.76 7.30
C GLN A 141 -11.32 -20.82 6.94
N LEU A 142 -11.00 -20.90 5.63
CA LEU A 142 -9.61 -20.87 5.17
C LEU A 142 -8.93 -19.57 5.60
N TYR A 143 -9.57 -18.43 5.36
CA TYR A 143 -9.05 -17.13 5.77
C TYR A 143 -8.82 -17.05 7.29
N GLY A 144 -9.74 -17.57 8.10
CA GLY A 144 -9.61 -17.60 9.55
C GLY A 144 -8.36 -18.37 10.00
N TRP A 145 -8.06 -19.49 9.35
CA TRP A 145 -6.83 -20.25 9.59
C TRP A 145 -5.60 -19.45 9.17
N LEU A 146 -5.58 -18.92 7.94
CA LEU A 146 -4.44 -18.14 7.41
C LEU A 146 -4.12 -16.93 8.29
N LYS A 147 -5.16 -16.17 8.69
CA LYS A 147 -5.03 -15.03 9.59
C LYS A 147 -4.41 -15.45 10.91
N LYS A 148 -4.96 -16.50 11.56
CA LYS A 148 -4.47 -16.98 12.85
C LYS A 148 -3.00 -17.40 12.75
N THR A 149 -2.64 -18.19 11.75
CA THR A 149 -1.28 -18.66 11.53
C THR A 149 -0.32 -17.49 11.29
N ALA A 150 -0.72 -16.49 10.49
CA ALA A 150 0.08 -15.29 10.26
C ALA A 150 0.28 -14.46 11.54
N ASP A 151 -0.78 -14.27 12.34
CA ASP A 151 -0.73 -13.57 13.63
C ASP A 151 0.20 -14.30 14.62
N ASP A 152 0.10 -15.63 14.71
CA ASP A 152 0.94 -16.47 15.57
C ASP A 152 2.43 -16.39 15.14
N LEU A 153 2.71 -16.36 13.83
CA LEU A 153 4.06 -16.16 13.28
C LEU A 153 4.63 -14.77 13.62
N LEU A 154 3.82 -13.72 13.54
CA LEU A 154 4.22 -12.36 13.93
C LEU A 154 4.56 -12.29 15.42
N ALA A 155 3.72 -12.91 16.28
CA ALA A 155 3.95 -12.95 17.71
C ALA A 155 5.25 -13.70 18.07
N ALA A 156 5.48 -14.86 17.43
CA ALA A 156 6.70 -15.65 17.64
C ALA A 156 7.97 -14.91 17.18
N ALA A 157 7.90 -14.17 16.07
CA ALA A 157 9.01 -13.33 15.61
C ALA A 157 9.35 -12.22 16.62
N GLY A 158 8.33 -11.64 17.28
CA GLY A 158 8.53 -10.67 18.36
C GLY A 158 9.10 -11.26 19.65
N GLN A 159 8.85 -12.56 19.93
CA GLN A 159 9.37 -13.27 21.11
C GLN A 159 10.80 -13.79 20.95
N ASN A 160 11.22 -14.10 19.70
CA ASN A 160 12.59 -14.54 19.39
C ASN A 160 13.61 -13.39 19.31
N VAL A 161 13.16 -12.15 19.47
CA VAL A 161 14.04 -11.05 19.81
C VAL A 161 14.44 -11.24 21.28
N LYS A 162 15.61 -11.83 21.53
CA LYS A 162 16.32 -11.64 22.81
C LYS A 162 16.20 -10.16 23.16
N PRO A 163 15.91 -9.75 24.42
CA PRO A 163 15.97 -8.35 24.77
C PRO A 163 17.41 -7.89 24.54
N GLU A 164 17.67 -7.39 23.34
CA GLU A 164 18.69 -6.41 23.08
C GLU A 164 18.51 -5.38 24.20
N PRO A 165 19.59 -4.97 24.88
CA PRO A 165 19.51 -3.83 25.77
C PRO A 165 18.77 -2.76 24.98
N LEU A 166 17.62 -2.30 25.51
CA LEU A 166 16.89 -1.18 24.93
C LEU A 166 17.97 -0.20 24.47
N PRO A 167 18.02 0.19 23.17
CA PRO A 167 18.93 1.25 22.79
C PRO A 167 18.62 2.36 23.79
N VAL A 168 19.64 2.72 24.59
CA VAL A 168 19.53 3.70 25.65
C VAL A 168 18.66 4.78 25.08
N LEU A 169 17.48 5.00 25.69
CA LEU A 169 16.54 6.03 25.29
C LEU A 169 17.39 7.25 25.01
N VAL A 170 17.63 7.54 23.73
CA VAL A 170 18.38 8.71 23.35
C VAL A 170 17.50 9.80 23.89
N SER A 171 18.04 10.47 24.92
CA SER A 171 17.29 11.43 25.69
C SER A 171 16.54 12.31 24.71
N ARG A 172 15.24 12.54 24.96
CA ARG A 172 14.49 13.56 24.21
C ARG A 172 15.07 14.96 24.45
N GLU A 173 16.11 15.09 25.25
CA GLU A 173 16.94 16.27 25.36
C GLU A 173 17.93 16.38 24.19
N ILE A 174 17.78 17.47 23.46
CA ILE A 174 18.68 17.95 22.43
C ILE A 174 20.12 17.97 22.97
N HIS A 175 21.04 17.32 22.25
CA HIS A 175 22.48 17.25 22.51
C HIS A 175 23.06 18.67 22.72
N PRO A 176 23.99 18.89 23.67
CA PRO A 176 24.51 20.22 24.01
C PRO A 176 25.07 21.00 22.81
N ASP A 177 25.69 20.32 21.86
CA ASP A 177 26.22 20.92 20.63
C ASP A 177 25.11 21.45 19.68
N TYR A 178 23.87 21.07 19.93
CA TYR A 178 22.67 21.57 19.24
C TYR A 178 21.88 22.58 20.09
N ARG A 179 22.35 22.94 21.30
CA ARG A 179 21.71 23.97 22.14
C ARG A 179 22.07 25.41 21.74
N ASP A 180 23.10 25.60 20.91
CA ASP A 180 23.65 26.92 20.60
C ASP A 180 23.35 27.47 19.20
N TRP A 181 22.42 26.88 18.45
CA TRP A 181 21.86 27.60 17.31
C TRP A 181 20.63 28.41 17.73
N SER A 182 20.86 29.66 18.13
CA SER A 182 19.84 30.70 18.17
C SER A 182 20.06 31.70 17.03
N PRO A 183 19.11 31.92 16.11
CA PRO A 183 19.18 33.01 15.15
C PRO A 183 18.66 34.29 15.82
N ALA A 184 19.51 34.95 16.62
CA ALA A 184 19.58 36.42 16.73
C ALA A 184 20.57 36.86 17.83
N GLY A 185 21.68 37.49 17.40
CA GLY A 185 22.35 38.58 18.13
C GLY A 185 21.83 39.95 17.64
N PRO A 186 22.12 41.06 18.33
CA PRO A 186 21.08 41.98 18.82
C PRO A 186 20.70 43.16 17.90
N SER A 187 19.47 43.65 18.13
CA SER A 187 18.93 45.01 17.85
C SER A 187 18.40 45.26 16.42
N ALA A 188 17.17 45.71 16.18
CA ALA A 188 16.31 46.57 16.99
C ALA A 188 14.79 46.41 16.68
N LYS A 189 13.98 46.70 17.71
CA LYS A 189 12.54 47.04 17.73
C LYS A 189 11.50 45.91 17.61
N ALA A 190 10.99 45.55 18.80
CA ALA A 190 9.63 45.13 19.18
C ALA A 190 8.59 44.79 18.11
N ALA A 191 8.01 43.57 18.18
CA ALA A 191 6.55 43.33 18.25
C ALA A 191 6.19 41.82 18.30
N HIS A 192 5.33 41.46 19.27
CA HIS A 192 4.31 40.40 19.30
C HIS A 192 4.66 38.89 19.29
N VAL A 193 4.01 38.19 20.23
CA VAL A 193 3.92 36.73 20.41
C VAL A 193 3.07 36.10 19.29
N PRO A 194 3.47 34.98 18.64
CA PRO A 194 2.61 34.32 17.66
C PRO A 194 1.71 33.25 18.31
N GLU A 195 0.40 33.38 18.08
CA GLU A 195 -0.66 32.42 18.40
C GLU A 195 -0.40 30.99 17.85
N MET A 196 -1.00 29.99 18.50
CA MET A 196 -1.18 28.63 17.93
C MET A 196 -1.79 28.76 16.53
N LYS A 197 -1.01 28.40 15.49
CA LYS A 197 -1.48 28.46 14.10
C LYS A 197 -2.72 27.57 13.94
N LYS A 198 -3.87 28.20 13.72
CA LYS A 198 -5.12 27.56 13.30
C LYS A 198 -4.83 26.59 12.15
N ARG A 199 -5.36 25.36 12.23
CA ARG A 199 -5.28 24.39 11.13
C ARG A 199 -5.79 25.07 9.84
N PRO A 200 -5.03 25.02 8.73
CA PRO A 200 -5.43 25.69 7.51
C PRO A 200 -6.79 25.18 7.02
N LYS A 201 -7.70 26.10 6.67
CA LYS A 201 -9.05 25.79 6.20
C LYS A 201 -8.98 25.07 4.84
N MET A 202 -9.72 23.96 4.71
CA MET A 202 -9.97 23.33 3.41
C MET A 202 -11.00 24.16 2.66
N THR A 203 -10.71 24.47 1.40
CA THR A 203 -11.49 25.43 0.60
C THR A 203 -12.21 24.78 -0.57
N HIS A 204 -11.77 23.59 -0.97
CA HIS A 204 -12.26 22.90 -2.15
C HIS A 204 -12.47 21.42 -1.84
N GLU A 205 -13.17 20.76 -2.76
CA GLU A 205 -13.21 19.32 -2.90
C GLU A 205 -12.78 18.93 -4.31
N GLY A 206 -12.37 17.69 -4.50
CA GLY A 206 -12.05 17.18 -5.81
C GLY A 206 -11.77 15.68 -5.77
N THR A 207 -11.65 15.11 -6.95
CA THR A 207 -11.46 13.69 -7.14
C THR A 207 -10.01 13.40 -7.47
N ILE A 208 -9.35 12.60 -6.65
CA ILE A 208 -8.07 12.00 -7.01
C ILE A 208 -8.40 10.74 -7.84
N THR A 209 -8.04 10.78 -9.11
CA THR A 209 -7.93 9.61 -9.97
C THR A 209 -6.62 8.90 -9.65
N GLU A 210 -6.72 7.92 -8.77
CA GLU A 210 -5.71 6.87 -8.67
C GLU A 210 -5.82 5.99 -9.91
N CYS A 211 -4.78 5.21 -10.20
CA CYS A 211 -4.88 4.14 -11.19
C CYS A 211 -6.01 3.12 -10.88
N TYR A 212 -6.72 3.23 -9.73
CA TYR A 212 -7.48 2.11 -9.16
C TYR A 212 -8.90 2.42 -8.61
N LYS A 213 -9.31 3.69 -8.35
CA LYS A 213 -10.72 4.17 -8.28
C LYS A 213 -10.73 5.68 -8.00
N PRO A 214 -11.64 6.49 -8.55
CA PRO A 214 -11.73 7.91 -8.21
C PRO A 214 -12.18 8.07 -6.74
N ARG A 215 -11.37 8.73 -5.91
CA ARG A 215 -11.73 9.07 -4.52
C ARG A 215 -12.01 10.55 -4.35
N HIS A 216 -13.03 10.88 -3.59
CA HIS A 216 -13.35 12.26 -3.25
C HIS A 216 -12.52 12.71 -2.05
N VAL A 217 -11.90 13.88 -2.14
CA VAL A 217 -11.06 14.45 -1.07
C VAL A 217 -11.33 15.92 -0.88
N ARG A 218 -11.12 16.39 0.36
CA ARG A 218 -11.04 17.83 0.63
C ARG A 218 -9.65 18.36 0.29
N LEU A 219 -9.64 19.54 -0.31
CA LEU A 219 -8.46 20.20 -0.83
C LEU A 219 -8.35 21.61 -0.23
N ARG A 220 -7.11 21.99 0.03
CA ARG A 220 -6.69 23.36 0.24
C ARG A 220 -5.94 23.84 -0.98
N GLU A 221 -6.38 24.98 -1.51
CA GLU A 221 -5.64 25.69 -2.53
C GLU A 221 -4.47 26.47 -1.92
N THR A 222 -3.30 26.38 -2.53
CA THR A 222 -2.15 27.26 -2.24
C THR A 222 -1.78 28.05 -3.48
N SER A 223 -0.79 28.94 -3.43
CA SER A 223 -0.35 29.70 -4.61
C SER A 223 0.15 28.80 -5.73
N THR A 224 0.80 27.67 -5.41
CA THR A 224 1.47 26.82 -6.40
C THR A 224 0.89 25.41 -6.52
N GLN A 225 0.11 24.94 -5.54
CA GLN A 225 -0.27 23.54 -5.40
C GLN A 225 -1.67 23.37 -4.83
N TRP A 226 -2.27 22.21 -5.08
CA TRP A 226 -3.39 21.66 -4.31
C TRP A 226 -2.85 20.78 -3.20
N VAL A 227 -3.42 20.87 -1.99
CA VAL A 227 -3.02 20.02 -0.86
C VAL A 227 -4.25 19.31 -0.32
N SER A 228 -4.25 17.98 -0.32
CA SER A 228 -5.37 17.22 0.24
C SER A 228 -5.35 17.20 1.78
N GLU A 229 -6.47 16.81 2.37
CA GLU A 229 -6.59 16.61 3.82
C GLU A 229 -5.66 15.53 4.39
N CYS A 230 -5.26 14.56 3.56
CA CYS A 230 -4.25 13.56 3.89
C CYS A 230 -2.80 14.03 3.63
N GLY A 231 -2.60 15.28 3.20
CA GLY A 231 -1.28 15.90 3.07
C GLY A 231 -0.59 15.69 1.71
N LEU A 232 -1.25 15.02 0.76
CA LEU A 232 -0.75 14.86 -0.61
C LEU A 232 -0.77 16.21 -1.33
N ARG A 233 0.22 16.44 -2.19
CA ARG A 233 0.40 17.72 -2.89
C ARG A 233 0.33 17.50 -4.38
N PHE A 234 -0.45 18.31 -5.09
CA PHE A 234 -0.65 18.17 -6.54
C PHE A 234 -0.30 19.47 -7.27
N ARG A 235 0.33 19.33 -8.43
CA ARG A 235 0.65 20.46 -9.32
C ARG A 235 -0.62 21.01 -9.95
N LYS A 236 -0.85 22.32 -9.86
CA LYS A 236 -2.06 22.95 -10.42
C LYS A 236 -2.20 22.79 -11.95
N SER A 237 -1.07 22.70 -12.67
CA SER A 237 -1.08 22.62 -14.13
C SER A 237 -1.38 21.23 -14.67
N THR A 238 -1.00 20.17 -13.95
CA THR A 238 -1.06 18.79 -14.46
C THR A 238 -1.89 17.82 -13.63
N GLY A 239 -2.19 18.18 -12.37
CA GLY A 239 -2.82 17.29 -11.40
C GLY A 239 -1.90 16.20 -10.85
N ALA A 240 -0.65 16.11 -11.33
CA ALA A 240 0.30 15.11 -10.85
C ALA A 240 0.75 15.43 -9.42
N GLU A 241 1.01 14.39 -8.64
CA GLU A 241 1.59 14.53 -7.31
C GLU A 241 2.96 15.24 -7.38
N VAL A 242 3.29 16.02 -6.35
CA VAL A 242 4.54 16.77 -6.30
C VAL A 242 5.65 15.84 -5.80
N GLY A 243 6.63 15.58 -6.68
CA GLY A 243 7.75 14.70 -6.39
C GLY A 243 7.73 13.43 -7.23
N SER A 244 6.55 13.08 -7.78
CA SER A 244 6.41 11.98 -8.74
C SER A 244 6.79 12.41 -10.17
N GLY A 245 7.22 11.43 -10.97
CA GLY A 245 7.46 11.58 -12.40
C GLY A 245 6.17 11.74 -13.23
N VAL A 246 6.24 11.42 -14.53
CA VAL A 246 5.08 11.46 -15.45
C VAL A 246 3.97 10.46 -15.03
N TRP A 247 4.34 9.45 -14.25
CA TRP A 247 3.45 8.50 -13.59
C TRP A 247 3.38 8.84 -12.09
N SER A 248 2.21 9.22 -11.60
CA SER A 248 1.96 9.43 -10.18
C SER A 248 0.86 8.47 -9.72
N ALA A 249 1.10 7.73 -8.64
CA ALA A 249 0.11 6.79 -8.08
C ALA A 249 -1.22 7.49 -7.71
N ASN A 250 -1.12 8.79 -7.38
CA ASN A 250 -2.25 9.69 -7.18
C ASN A 250 -2.23 10.77 -8.26
N ARG A 251 -3.34 10.97 -8.98
CA ARG A 251 -3.52 12.11 -9.86
C ARG A 251 -4.78 12.86 -9.49
N LEU A 252 -4.69 14.16 -9.25
CA LEU A 252 -5.86 14.99 -9.04
C LEU A 252 -6.53 15.29 -10.38
N ASP A 253 -7.81 14.93 -10.54
CA ASP A 253 -8.60 15.37 -11.69
C ASP A 253 -8.95 16.84 -11.53
N LEU A 254 -8.21 17.70 -12.20
CA LEU A 254 -8.38 19.15 -12.14
C LEU A 254 -9.80 19.61 -12.56
N LYS A 255 -10.52 18.83 -13.37
CA LYS A 255 -11.89 19.18 -13.80
C LYS A 255 -12.94 18.93 -12.73
N SER A 256 -12.64 18.03 -11.80
CA SER A 256 -13.53 17.66 -10.69
C SER A 256 -13.53 18.67 -9.55
N ILE A 257 -12.58 19.60 -9.52
CA ILE A 257 -12.40 20.52 -8.39
C ILE A 257 -13.60 21.48 -8.28
N ARG A 258 -14.14 21.62 -7.07
CA ARG A 258 -15.24 22.53 -6.73
C ARG A 258 -14.93 23.25 -5.41
N GLU A 259 -15.36 24.50 -5.28
CA GLU A 259 -15.31 25.23 -4.01
C GLU A 259 -16.33 24.64 -3.03
N LEU A 260 -15.92 24.49 -1.76
CA LEU A 260 -16.84 24.12 -0.69
C LEU A 260 -17.75 25.31 -0.35
N GLN A 261 -19.06 25.09 -0.32
CA GLN A 261 -20.03 26.10 0.10
C GLN A 261 -19.77 26.49 1.57
N PRO A 262 -19.82 27.78 1.93
CA PRO A 262 -19.61 28.21 3.31
C PRO A 262 -20.78 27.76 4.19
N GLY A 263 -20.66 26.59 4.81
CA GLY A 263 -21.68 26.03 5.72
C GLY A 263 -21.55 24.55 6.08
N GLU A 264 -20.69 23.78 5.39
CA GLU A 264 -20.42 22.35 5.67
C GLU A 264 -19.06 22.08 6.35
#